data_AF-A0A7N6BAK3-F1
#
_entry.id   AF-A0A7N6BAK3-F1
#
_cell.length_a   1.000
_cell.length_b   1.000
_cell.length_c   1.000
_cell.angle_alpha   90.00
_cell.angle_beta   90.00
_cell.angle_gamma   90.00
#
_symmetry.space_group_name_H-M   'P 1'
#
loop_
_entity.id
_entity.type
_entity.pdbx_description
1 polymer ?
#
loop_
_entity_poly.entity_id
_entity_poly.type
_entity_poly.pdbx_seq_one_letter_code
_entity_poly.pdbx_strand_id
1 'polypeptide(L)'
;MSNMAATGRKHLVRDFNHFITCYLCRGYLIKPTTVTECLHTFCKSCIVQHFEESNDCPKCGIQVHETNPLEMLRLDNTLEEIIFKLVPGLREKEEQQELEFWRKNQPKENGDVGGVGGDDGDGGADDDYHRSDPQIAICLDCLRNTGQSGESSVTDLMKRFIRCSSRVTVGTIKKFLSLKLKLPSSYELDVLCNGEIMGRDHTLEFIYMTRWRLHGENVRLNTTT
;
A
#
# COMPACT_ATOMS: atom_id res chain seq x y z
N MET A 1 47.36 -4.77 37.91
CA MET A 1 45.97 -4.46 37.51
C MET A 1 45.81 -4.95 36.07
N SER A 2 45.22 -6.14 35.90
CA SER A 2 45.13 -6.81 34.60
C SER A 2 43.92 -6.28 33.82
N ASN A 3 44.18 -5.73 32.63
CA ASN A 3 43.15 -5.30 31.68
C ASN A 3 42.29 -6.49 31.23
N MET A 4 41.02 -6.50 31.63
CA MET A 4 40.00 -7.35 31.00
C MET A 4 39.52 -6.66 29.73
N ALA A 5 40.10 -7.05 28.59
CA ALA A 5 39.54 -6.71 27.29
C ALA A 5 38.24 -7.49 27.09
N ALA A 6 37.09 -6.80 27.10
CA ALA A 6 35.80 -7.36 26.74
C ALA A 6 35.87 -7.87 25.29
N THR A 7 36.02 -9.18 25.13
CA THR A 7 36.06 -9.85 23.83
C THR A 7 34.61 -10.00 23.35
N GLY A 8 34.10 -8.99 22.65
CA GLY A 8 32.78 -9.06 22.03
C GLY A 8 32.70 -10.23 21.05
N ARG A 9 31.77 -11.17 21.26
CA ARG A 9 31.49 -12.24 20.30
C ARG A 9 31.01 -11.62 18.98
N LYS A 10 31.73 -11.88 17.89
CA LYS A 10 31.29 -11.51 16.54
C LYS A 10 30.40 -12.61 15.99
N HIS A 11 29.11 -12.32 15.82
CA HIS A 11 28.18 -13.21 15.14
C HIS A 11 28.20 -12.94 13.63
N LEU A 12 28.16 -14.00 12.82
CA LEU A 12 28.07 -13.89 11.37
C LEU A 12 26.60 -13.88 10.96
N VAL A 13 26.28 -13.22 9.84
CA VAL A 13 24.89 -13.18 9.32
C VAL A 13 24.32 -14.60 9.14
N ARG A 14 25.15 -15.56 8.67
CA ARG A 14 24.73 -16.94 8.47
C ARG A 14 24.19 -17.63 9.72
N ASP A 15 24.61 -17.18 10.90
CA ASP A 15 24.19 -17.76 12.17
C ASP A 15 22.70 -17.48 12.42
N PHE A 16 22.15 -16.46 11.76
CA PHE A 16 20.75 -16.07 11.86
C PHE A 16 19.89 -16.60 10.70
N ASN A 17 20.48 -17.17 9.64
CA ASN A 17 19.77 -17.54 8.41
C ASN A 17 18.53 -18.40 8.68
N HIS A 18 18.56 -19.28 9.67
CA HIS A 18 17.40 -20.12 10.03
C HIS A 18 16.15 -19.30 10.42
N PHE A 19 16.32 -18.10 10.95
CA PHE A 19 15.26 -17.21 11.42
C PHE A 19 14.84 -16.16 10.39
N ILE A 20 15.67 -15.89 9.39
CA ILE A 20 15.49 -14.75 8.48
C ILE A 20 15.37 -15.15 7.00
N THR A 21 15.29 -16.45 6.69
CA THR A 21 15.15 -16.93 5.32
C THR A 21 13.77 -17.51 5.05
N CYS A 22 13.28 -17.28 3.83
CA CYS A 22 11.99 -17.73 3.37
C CYS A 22 12.03 -19.22 3.00
N TYR A 23 11.09 -20.00 3.49
CA TYR A 23 10.99 -21.43 3.16
C TYR A 23 10.69 -21.69 1.68
N LEU A 24 9.92 -20.80 1.03
CA LEU A 24 9.49 -20.92 -0.37
C LEU A 24 10.62 -20.57 -1.35
N CYS A 25 11.17 -19.36 -1.27
CA CYS A 25 12.19 -18.89 -2.23
C CYS A 25 13.63 -19.13 -1.79
N ARG A 26 13.88 -19.59 -0.55
CA ARG A 26 15.21 -19.80 0.05
C ARG A 26 16.10 -18.55 0.16
N GLY A 27 15.59 -17.37 -0.19
CA GLY A 27 16.24 -16.08 0.03
C GLY A 27 15.94 -15.49 1.41
N TYR A 28 16.48 -14.30 1.71
CA TYR A 28 16.07 -13.53 2.89
C TYR A 28 14.60 -13.10 2.78
N LEU A 29 13.92 -13.01 3.92
CA LEU A 29 12.52 -12.58 3.95
C LEU A 29 12.41 -11.11 3.54
N ILE A 30 11.74 -10.84 2.42
CA ILE A 30 11.39 -9.49 1.95
C ILE A 30 9.91 -9.25 2.20
N LYS A 31 9.57 -8.16 2.89
CA LYS A 31 8.20 -7.91 3.41
C LYS A 31 7.70 -9.15 4.17
N PRO A 32 8.41 -9.59 5.23
CA PRO A 32 8.04 -10.79 5.99
C PRO A 32 6.56 -10.74 6.38
N THR A 33 5.86 -11.80 6.00
CA THR A 33 4.42 -11.95 6.19
C THR A 33 4.18 -13.25 6.93
N THR A 34 3.58 -13.14 8.10
CA THR A 34 3.35 -14.23 9.05
C THR A 34 1.91 -14.73 8.94
N VAL A 35 1.75 -16.05 8.85
CA VAL A 35 0.45 -16.73 8.98
C VAL A 35 0.07 -16.78 10.45
N THR A 36 -1.04 -16.17 10.86
CA THR A 36 -1.41 -16.05 12.28
C THR A 36 -1.74 -17.38 12.94
N GLU A 37 -2.30 -18.33 12.19
CA GLU A 37 -2.71 -19.64 12.71
C GLU A 37 -1.54 -20.53 13.15
N CYS A 38 -0.38 -20.42 12.50
CA CYS A 38 0.78 -21.29 12.77
C CYS A 38 2.09 -20.54 13.02
N LEU A 39 2.07 -19.21 12.98
CA LEU A 39 3.21 -18.31 13.19
C LEU A 39 4.41 -18.60 12.27
N HIS A 40 4.16 -19.12 11.07
CA HIS A 40 5.19 -19.28 10.05
C HIS A 40 5.26 -18.04 9.14
N THR A 41 6.49 -17.59 8.89
CA THR A 41 6.77 -16.36 8.14
C THR A 41 7.43 -16.63 6.80
N PHE A 42 7.00 -15.90 5.79
CA PHE A 42 7.43 -16.01 4.39
C PHE A 42 7.58 -14.61 3.78
N CYS A 43 8.15 -14.49 2.58
CA CYS A 43 8.06 -13.22 1.84
C CYS A 43 6.60 -12.96 1.43
N LYS A 44 6.16 -11.69 1.43
CA LYS A 44 4.80 -11.31 1.04
C LYS A 44 4.39 -11.90 -0.31
N SER A 45 5.22 -11.69 -1.34
CA SER A 45 4.93 -12.19 -2.69
C SER A 45 4.83 -13.71 -2.74
N CYS A 46 5.72 -14.42 -2.04
CA CYS A 46 5.75 -15.88 -2.04
C CYS A 46 4.49 -16.48 -1.41
N ILE A 47 4.07 -16.01 -0.23
CA ILE A 47 2.91 -16.59 0.45
C ILE A 47 1.59 -16.21 -0.22
N VAL A 48 1.48 -14.98 -0.74
CA VAL A 48 0.30 -14.55 -1.50
C VAL A 48 0.16 -15.39 -2.77
N GLN A 49 1.26 -15.62 -3.50
CA GLN A 49 1.24 -16.45 -4.70
C GLN A 49 0.88 -17.91 -4.38
N HIS A 50 1.41 -18.49 -3.29
CA HIS A 50 1.05 -19.85 -2.87
C HIS A 50 -0.46 -20.00 -2.58
N PHE A 51 -1.06 -18.98 -1.97
CA PHE A 51 -2.49 -18.94 -1.65
C PHE A 51 -3.41 -18.74 -2.85
N GLU A 52 -2.88 -18.56 -4.06
CA GLU A 52 -3.68 -18.64 -5.29
C GLU A 52 -4.05 -20.10 -5.63
N GLU A 53 -3.27 -21.07 -5.15
CA GLU A 53 -3.43 -22.50 -5.50
C GLU A 53 -3.78 -23.41 -4.30
N SER A 54 -3.41 -23.03 -3.08
CA SER A 54 -3.60 -23.85 -1.88
C SER A 54 -3.93 -22.99 -0.66
N ASN A 55 -4.86 -23.43 0.20
CA ASN A 55 -5.17 -22.75 1.46
C ASN A 55 -4.30 -23.23 2.63
N ASP A 56 -3.31 -24.08 2.38
CA ASP A 56 -2.49 -24.70 3.43
C ASP A 56 -1.15 -23.99 3.59
N CYS A 57 -0.66 -23.93 4.82
CA CYS A 57 0.64 -23.37 5.11
C CYS A 57 1.76 -24.19 4.40
N PRO A 58 2.63 -23.57 3.60
CA PRO A 58 3.67 -24.30 2.86
C PRO A 58 4.68 -25.04 3.75
N LYS A 59 4.82 -24.62 5.02
CA LYS A 59 5.82 -25.16 5.95
C LYS A 59 5.29 -26.31 6.81
N CYS A 60 4.04 -26.24 7.26
CA CYS A 60 3.45 -27.25 8.16
C CYS A 60 2.22 -27.97 7.61
N GLY A 61 1.67 -27.56 6.48
CA GLY A 61 0.51 -28.19 5.84
C GLY A 61 -0.82 -27.98 6.56
N ILE A 62 -0.88 -27.13 7.59
CA ILE A 62 -2.13 -26.79 8.27
C ILE A 62 -2.95 -25.86 7.35
N GLN A 63 -4.24 -26.15 7.21
CA GLN A 63 -5.18 -25.28 6.53
C GLN A 63 -5.29 -23.94 7.28
N VAL A 64 -4.91 -22.86 6.59
CA VAL A 64 -4.82 -21.51 7.19
C VAL A 64 -6.19 -20.88 7.32
N HIS A 65 -7.08 -21.14 6.36
CA HIS A 65 -8.46 -20.71 6.39
C HIS A 65 -9.30 -21.57 5.44
N GLU A 66 -10.61 -21.66 5.68
CA GLU A 66 -11.53 -22.45 4.85
C GLU A 66 -11.66 -21.87 3.44
N THR A 67 -11.94 -20.56 3.32
CA THR A 67 -12.22 -19.88 2.05
C THR A 67 -11.17 -18.84 1.62
N ASN A 68 -10.72 -17.97 2.52
CA ASN A 68 -9.80 -16.88 2.22
C ASN A 68 -8.57 -16.85 3.16
N PRO A 69 -7.47 -17.54 2.81
CA PRO A 69 -6.28 -17.59 3.65
C PRO A 69 -5.54 -16.24 3.77
N LEU A 70 -5.81 -15.26 2.90
CA LEU A 70 -5.20 -13.93 2.96
C LEU A 70 -5.63 -13.12 4.21
N GLU A 71 -6.81 -13.41 4.78
CA GLU A 71 -7.30 -12.75 6.00
C GLU A 71 -6.47 -13.09 7.24
N MET A 72 -5.74 -14.21 7.20
CA MET A 72 -4.86 -14.70 8.28
C MET A 72 -3.39 -14.33 8.07
N LEU A 73 -3.10 -13.42 7.13
CA LEU A 73 -1.75 -12.90 6.90
C LEU A 73 -1.54 -11.56 7.61
N ARG A 74 -0.41 -11.42 8.29
CA ARG A 74 0.03 -10.15 8.90
C ARG A 74 1.45 -9.84 8.50
N LEU A 75 1.71 -8.60 8.11
CA LEU A 75 3.08 -8.12 7.89
C LEU A 75 3.79 -7.99 9.23
N ASP A 76 5.03 -8.48 9.29
CA ASP A 76 5.88 -8.39 10.47
C ASP A 76 6.93 -7.29 10.26
N ASN A 77 6.51 -6.05 10.49
CA ASN A 77 7.38 -4.88 10.33
C ASN A 77 8.60 -4.93 11.28
N THR A 78 8.44 -5.55 12.45
CA THR A 78 9.53 -5.68 13.43
C THR A 78 10.59 -6.65 12.91
N LEU A 79 10.18 -7.82 12.41
CA LEU A 79 11.10 -8.77 11.80
C LEU A 79 11.77 -8.16 10.56
N GLU A 80 11.04 -7.39 9.75
CA GLU A 80 11.61 -6.67 8.60
C GLU A 80 12.75 -5.73 9.04
N GLU A 81 12.52 -4.90 10.05
CA GLU A 81 13.56 -4.02 10.59
C GLU A 81 14.77 -4.79 11.12
N ILE A 82 14.52 -5.90 11.83
CA ILE A 82 15.58 -6.76 12.37
C ILE A 82 16.42 -7.32 11.21
N ILE A 83 15.78 -7.84 10.17
CA ILE A 83 16.47 -8.40 9.00
C ILE A 83 17.33 -7.34 8.33
N PHE A 84 16.78 -6.14 8.08
CA PHE A 84 17.54 -5.07 7.43
C PHE A 84 18.69 -4.53 8.28
N LYS A 85 18.60 -4.62 9.62
CA LYS A 85 19.71 -4.29 10.52
C LYS A 85 20.76 -5.42 10.57
N LEU A 86 20.35 -6.68 10.41
CA LEU A 86 21.25 -7.84 10.46
C LEU A 86 21.98 -8.11 9.13
N VAL A 87 21.35 -7.84 7.99
CA VAL A 87 21.90 -8.13 6.66
C VAL A 87 22.34 -6.83 5.97
N PRO A 88 23.65 -6.54 5.93
CA PRO A 88 24.15 -5.30 5.33
C PRO A 88 23.82 -5.20 3.84
N GLY A 89 23.35 -4.04 3.39
CA GLY A 89 23.08 -3.77 1.98
C GLY A 89 21.79 -4.38 1.43
N LEU A 90 21.01 -5.11 2.24
CA LEU A 90 19.81 -5.79 1.76
C LEU A 90 18.71 -4.79 1.39
N ARG A 91 18.47 -3.77 2.22
CA ARG A 91 17.46 -2.74 1.95
C ARG A 91 17.75 -2.01 0.65
N GLU A 92 18.97 -1.52 0.51
CA GLU A 92 19.41 -0.74 -0.65
C GLU A 92 19.32 -1.57 -1.93
N LYS A 93 19.66 -2.87 -1.84
CA LYS A 93 19.55 -3.80 -2.97
C LYS A 93 18.10 -3.99 -3.41
N GLU A 94 17.17 -4.20 -2.49
CA GLU A 94 15.74 -4.36 -2.83
C GLU A 94 15.15 -3.07 -3.42
N GLU A 95 15.46 -1.91 -2.85
CA GLU A 95 15.04 -0.61 -3.37
C GLU A 95 15.59 -0.36 -4.79
N GLN A 96 16.87 -0.69 -5.02
CA GLN A 96 17.47 -0.61 -6.35
C GLN A 96 16.73 -1.51 -7.34
N GLN A 97 16.48 -2.77 -7.00
CA GLN A 97 15.77 -3.71 -7.89
C GLN A 97 14.36 -3.22 -8.23
N GLU A 98 13.64 -2.66 -7.27
CA GLU A 98 12.33 -2.06 -7.52
C GLU A 98 12.43 -0.88 -8.49
N LEU A 99 13.36 0.06 -8.27
CA LEU A 99 13.61 1.18 -9.20
C LEU A 99 13.97 0.70 -10.61
N GLU A 100 14.82 -0.32 -10.72
CA GLU A 100 15.22 -0.88 -12.01
C GLU A 100 14.05 -1.54 -12.75
N PHE A 101 13.19 -2.25 -12.03
CA PHE A 101 11.98 -2.84 -12.58
C PHE A 101 11.06 -1.76 -13.16
N TRP A 102 10.77 -0.71 -12.38
CA TRP A 102 9.92 0.39 -12.83
C TRP A 102 10.54 1.17 -14.00
N ARG A 103 11.86 1.38 -13.99
CA ARG A 103 12.59 2.00 -15.10
C ARG A 103 12.45 1.21 -16.40
N LYS A 104 12.56 -0.12 -16.33
CA LYS A 104 12.45 -1.01 -17.51
C LYS A 104 11.00 -1.14 -17.99
N ASN A 105 10.04 -1.07 -17.07
CA ASN A 105 8.62 -1.27 -17.35
C ASN A 105 7.86 0.06 -17.54
N GLN A 106 8.58 1.18 -17.76
CA GLN A 106 7.94 2.41 -18.21
C GLN A 106 7.22 2.14 -19.54
N PRO A 107 5.95 2.56 -19.69
CA PRO A 107 5.25 2.45 -20.96
C PRO A 107 6.09 3.16 -22.03
N LYS A 108 6.51 2.44 -23.07
CA LYS A 108 6.97 3.09 -24.29
C LYS A 108 5.77 3.86 -24.83
N GLU A 109 5.83 5.18 -24.75
CA GLU A 109 4.90 6.04 -25.46
C GLU A 109 5.15 5.80 -26.96
N ASN A 110 4.33 4.94 -27.58
CA ASN A 110 4.30 4.83 -29.03
C ASN A 110 3.73 6.14 -29.55
N GLY A 111 4.61 7.03 -29.96
CA GLY A 111 4.24 8.14 -30.83
C GLY A 111 3.71 7.60 -32.16
N ASP A 112 2.50 8.01 -32.52
CA ASP A 112 2.05 8.41 -33.87
C ASP A 112 0.51 8.44 -33.90
N VAL A 113 -0.08 9.64 -33.86
CA VAL A 113 -1.19 10.04 -34.74
C VAL A 113 -1.12 11.56 -34.93
N GLY A 114 -0.63 11.97 -36.10
CA GLY A 114 -1.24 12.99 -36.98
C GLY A 114 -1.57 14.36 -36.41
N GLY A 115 -0.76 15.36 -36.78
CA GLY A 115 -1.01 16.77 -36.50
C GLY A 115 -2.05 17.45 -37.40
N VAL A 116 -2.54 18.60 -36.93
CA VAL A 116 -2.95 19.77 -37.73
C VAL A 116 -2.74 21.06 -36.90
N GLY A 117 -1.71 21.83 -37.26
CA GLY A 117 -1.72 23.28 -37.55
C GLY A 117 -1.98 24.35 -36.45
N GLY A 118 -0.98 25.24 -36.28
CA GLY A 118 -1.08 26.67 -35.88
C GLY A 118 -0.27 27.04 -34.62
N ASP A 119 0.99 27.51 -34.74
CA ASP A 119 1.45 28.93 -34.59
C ASP A 119 0.92 29.59 -33.28
N ASP A 120 1.69 30.06 -32.30
CA ASP A 120 3.02 30.66 -32.21
C ASP A 120 3.52 30.61 -30.75
N GLY A 121 4.85 30.54 -30.55
CA GLY A 121 5.50 31.31 -29.48
C GLY A 121 5.69 30.67 -28.09
N ASP A 122 6.97 30.32 -27.84
CA ASP A 122 7.73 30.57 -26.60
C ASP A 122 7.83 29.50 -25.50
N GLY A 123 9.09 29.16 -25.19
CA GLY A 123 9.60 28.86 -23.85
C GLY A 123 9.11 27.60 -23.14
N GLY A 124 9.88 26.52 -23.25
CA GLY A 124 9.66 25.27 -22.51
C GLY A 124 9.57 25.45 -20.99
N ALA A 125 8.47 24.95 -20.44
CA ALA A 125 8.39 24.46 -19.07
C ALA A 125 7.77 23.06 -19.13
N ASP A 126 8.53 22.11 -18.62
CA ASP A 126 8.14 20.73 -18.37
C ASP A 126 7.01 20.74 -17.33
N ASP A 127 5.76 20.84 -17.79
CA ASP A 127 4.55 20.89 -16.96
C ASP A 127 4.18 19.50 -16.39
N ASP A 128 5.17 18.70 -16.00
CA ASP A 128 4.96 17.47 -15.25
C ASP A 128 4.98 17.76 -13.73
N TYR A 129 4.08 18.66 -13.30
CA TYR A 129 4.08 19.23 -11.94
C TYR A 129 3.92 18.21 -10.80
N HIS A 130 3.66 16.92 -11.08
CA HIS A 130 3.36 15.94 -10.04
C HIS A 130 3.99 14.55 -10.23
N ARG A 131 4.72 14.25 -11.31
CA ARG A 131 5.32 12.90 -11.48
C ARG A 131 6.50 12.64 -10.55
N SER A 132 7.13 13.69 -10.04
CA SER A 132 8.18 13.60 -9.02
C SER A 132 7.64 13.56 -7.59
N ASP A 133 6.35 13.84 -7.38
CA ASP A 133 5.77 13.83 -6.04
C ASP A 133 5.63 12.39 -5.50
N PRO A 134 5.80 12.17 -4.18
CA PRO A 134 5.49 10.89 -3.56
C PRO A 134 4.06 10.48 -3.86
N GLN A 135 3.87 9.28 -4.40
CA GLN A 135 2.57 8.77 -4.81
C GLN A 135 1.88 8.00 -3.68
N ILE A 136 0.57 8.17 -3.55
CA ILE A 136 -0.28 7.42 -2.62
C ILE A 136 -1.41 6.75 -3.41
N ALA A 137 -1.82 5.55 -2.98
CA ALA A 137 -3.00 4.88 -3.48
C ALA A 137 -4.10 4.92 -2.41
N ILE A 138 -5.29 5.40 -2.80
CA ILE A 138 -6.45 5.49 -1.91
C ILE A 138 -7.62 4.70 -2.49
N CYS A 139 -8.42 4.10 -1.61
CA CYS A 139 -9.71 3.50 -1.95
C CYS A 139 -10.82 4.49 -1.60
N LEU A 140 -11.74 4.73 -2.51
CA LEU A 140 -12.91 5.58 -2.33
C LEU A 140 -14.17 4.73 -2.41
N ASP A 141 -14.84 4.57 -1.28
CA ASP A 141 -16.14 3.91 -1.18
C ASP A 141 -17.24 4.95 -0.98
N CYS A 142 -18.34 4.80 -1.72
CA CYS A 142 -19.52 5.63 -1.57
C CYS A 142 -20.36 5.13 -0.40
N LEU A 143 -20.46 5.93 0.67
CA LEU A 143 -21.38 5.66 1.76
C LEU A 143 -22.78 6.19 1.41
N ARG A 144 -23.75 5.30 1.18
CA ARG A 144 -25.15 5.69 0.96
C ARG A 144 -25.84 5.90 2.30
N ASN A 145 -26.40 7.08 2.53
CA ASN A 145 -27.18 7.36 3.74
C ASN A 145 -28.56 6.70 3.60
N THR A 146 -28.83 5.62 4.35
CA THR A 146 -30.07 4.83 4.31
C THR A 146 -31.26 5.53 4.99
N GLY A 147 -31.43 6.83 4.79
CA GLY A 147 -32.45 7.65 5.47
C GLY A 147 -33.37 8.46 4.56
N GLN A 148 -33.14 8.49 3.25
CA GLN A 148 -34.02 9.19 2.32
C GLN A 148 -34.41 8.26 1.17
N SER A 149 -35.64 7.76 1.25
CA SER A 149 -36.41 7.19 0.15
C SER A 149 -36.64 8.26 -0.92
N GLY A 150 -35.62 8.46 -1.74
CA GLY A 150 -35.62 9.28 -2.95
C GLY A 150 -34.55 8.70 -3.87
N GLU A 151 -34.90 8.53 -5.13
CA GLU A 151 -34.12 7.84 -6.17
C GLU A 151 -32.83 8.60 -6.51
N SER A 152 -31.82 8.54 -5.64
CA SER A 152 -30.50 9.14 -5.90
C SER A 152 -29.67 8.16 -6.73
N SER A 153 -29.70 8.33 -8.04
CA SER A 153 -28.99 7.56 -9.07
C SER A 153 -27.47 7.80 -9.11
N VAL A 154 -26.82 7.91 -7.96
CA VAL A 154 -25.36 8.03 -7.91
C VAL A 154 -24.77 6.66 -8.21
N THR A 155 -24.25 6.50 -9.42
CA THR A 155 -23.55 5.29 -9.85
C THR A 155 -22.25 5.15 -9.08
N ASP A 156 -21.93 3.96 -8.58
CA ASP A 156 -20.64 3.69 -7.96
C ASP A 156 -19.47 4.00 -8.89
N LEU A 157 -18.34 4.42 -8.31
CA LEU A 157 -17.10 4.61 -9.05
C LEU A 157 -16.65 3.26 -9.62
N MET A 158 -16.64 3.10 -10.95
CA MET A 158 -16.23 1.84 -11.60
C MET A 158 -14.81 1.39 -11.20
N LYS A 159 -13.94 2.34 -10.84
CA LYS A 159 -12.60 2.11 -10.30
C LYS A 159 -12.49 2.86 -8.98
N ARG A 160 -12.62 2.14 -7.87
CA ARG A 160 -12.60 2.71 -6.50
C ARG A 160 -11.20 3.07 -6.02
N PHE A 161 -10.16 2.56 -6.67
CA PHE A 161 -8.78 2.84 -6.35
C PHE A 161 -8.21 3.93 -7.24
N ILE A 162 -7.58 4.93 -6.62
CA ILE A 162 -6.91 6.04 -7.31
C ILE A 162 -5.47 6.12 -6.81
N ARG A 163 -4.52 6.25 -7.74
CA ARG A 163 -3.13 6.59 -7.45
C ARG A 163 -2.91 8.04 -7.84
N CYS A 164 -2.41 8.85 -6.91
CA CYS A 164 -2.14 10.26 -7.13
C CYS A 164 -1.01 10.77 -6.22
N SER A 165 -0.57 12.02 -6.43
CA SER A 165 0.37 12.68 -5.53
C SER A 165 -0.20 12.75 -4.10
N SER A 166 0.62 12.43 -3.11
CA SER A 166 0.32 12.59 -1.68
C SER A 166 0.00 14.04 -1.29
N ARG A 167 0.35 15.01 -2.13
CA ARG A 167 0.04 16.43 -1.95
C ARG A 167 -1.37 16.82 -2.42
N VAL A 168 -2.10 15.91 -3.07
CA VAL A 168 -3.50 16.14 -3.46
C VAL A 168 -4.34 16.43 -2.22
N THR A 169 -5.17 17.46 -2.28
CA THR A 169 -6.08 17.83 -1.19
C THR A 169 -7.45 17.16 -1.32
N VAL A 170 -8.17 17.10 -0.21
CA VAL A 170 -9.58 16.67 -0.17
C VAL A 170 -10.44 17.47 -1.14
N GLY A 171 -10.21 18.78 -1.26
CA GLY A 171 -10.93 19.64 -2.21
C GLY A 171 -10.77 19.17 -3.66
N THR A 172 -9.56 18.76 -4.05
CA THR A 172 -9.30 18.21 -5.37
C THR A 172 -9.98 16.85 -5.57
N ILE A 173 -10.02 16.00 -4.54
CA ILE A 173 -10.76 14.73 -4.57
C ILE A 173 -12.26 14.96 -4.72
N LYS A 174 -12.84 15.89 -3.95
CA LYS A 174 -14.25 16.29 -4.06
C LYS A 174 -14.56 16.73 -5.49
N LYS A 175 -13.73 17.61 -6.07
CA LYS A 175 -13.88 18.08 -7.46
C LYS A 175 -13.76 16.94 -8.49
N PHE A 176 -12.81 16.04 -8.31
CA PHE A 176 -12.65 14.86 -9.15
C PHE A 176 -13.90 13.98 -9.12
N LEU A 177 -14.44 13.70 -7.93
CA LEU A 177 -15.63 12.88 -7.75
C LEU A 177 -16.87 13.55 -8.37
N SER A 178 -17.07 14.85 -8.16
CA SER A 178 -18.17 15.60 -8.80
C SER A 178 -18.14 15.46 -10.32
N LEU A 179 -16.97 15.55 -10.94
CA LEU A 179 -16.81 15.40 -12.39
C LEU A 179 -17.02 13.94 -12.83
N LYS A 180 -16.39 12.99 -12.12
CA LYS A 180 -16.42 11.57 -12.51
C LYS A 180 -17.79 10.94 -12.36
N LEU A 181 -18.53 11.35 -11.33
CA LEU A 181 -19.89 10.90 -11.02
C LEU A 181 -20.96 11.79 -11.65
N LYS A 182 -20.57 12.84 -12.38
CA LYS A 182 -21.48 13.80 -13.04
C LYS A 182 -22.53 14.38 -12.08
N LEU A 183 -22.09 14.73 -10.87
CA LEU A 183 -22.99 15.24 -9.83
C LEU A 183 -23.35 16.70 -10.11
N PRO A 184 -24.61 17.11 -9.84
CA PRO A 184 -25.01 18.52 -9.91
C PRO A 184 -24.17 19.39 -8.98
N SER A 185 -24.01 20.68 -9.32
CA SER A 185 -23.29 21.65 -8.49
C SER A 185 -23.95 21.91 -7.13
N SER A 186 -25.21 21.52 -6.96
CA SER A 186 -25.96 21.59 -5.69
C SER A 186 -25.68 20.42 -4.75
N TYR A 187 -24.93 19.40 -5.17
CA TYR A 187 -24.62 18.24 -4.34
C TYR A 187 -23.37 18.49 -3.49
N GLU A 188 -23.52 18.47 -2.17
CA GLU A 188 -22.38 18.53 -1.26
C GLU A 188 -21.79 17.13 -1.06
N LEU A 189 -20.51 16.98 -1.39
CA LEU A 189 -19.74 15.77 -1.15
C LEU A 189 -18.90 15.95 0.11
N ASP A 190 -18.96 14.99 1.03
CA ASP A 190 -18.02 14.88 2.12
C ASP A 190 -17.11 13.67 1.96
N VAL A 191 -15.83 13.88 2.28
CA VAL A 191 -14.81 12.84 2.28
C VAL A 191 -14.51 12.54 3.73
N LEU A 192 -14.70 11.28 4.11
CA LEU A 192 -14.47 10.82 5.47
C LEU A 192 -13.24 9.92 5.51
N CYS A 193 -12.48 10.00 6.60
CA CYS A 193 -11.42 9.04 6.94
C CYS A 193 -11.70 8.56 8.36
N ASN A 194 -11.85 7.24 8.57
CA ASN A 194 -12.19 6.65 9.87
C ASN A 194 -13.43 7.27 10.54
N GLY A 195 -14.45 7.64 9.74
CA GLY A 195 -15.69 8.25 10.21
C GLY A 195 -15.61 9.75 10.53
N GLU A 196 -14.43 10.37 10.43
CA GLU A 196 -14.26 11.81 10.60
C GLU A 196 -14.30 12.54 9.26
N ILE A 197 -15.00 13.67 9.18
CA ILE A 197 -15.05 14.51 7.96
C ILE A 197 -13.72 15.23 7.78
N MET A 198 -13.13 15.10 6.59
CA MET A 198 -11.86 15.71 6.25
C MET A 198 -12.05 17.11 5.66
N GLY A 199 -11.30 18.08 6.19
CA GLY A 199 -11.29 19.46 5.72
C GLY A 199 -10.78 19.58 4.29
N ARG A 200 -11.31 20.55 3.54
CA ARG A 200 -11.02 20.77 2.10
C ARG A 200 -9.51 20.92 1.80
N ASP A 201 -8.77 21.55 2.71
CA ASP A 201 -7.35 21.88 2.53
C ASP A 201 -6.40 20.81 3.07
N HIS A 202 -6.93 19.73 3.67
CA HIS A 202 -6.10 18.62 4.10
C HIS A 202 -5.53 17.89 2.88
N THR A 203 -4.20 17.71 2.86
CA THR A 203 -3.51 16.85 1.88
C THR A 203 -3.68 15.38 2.25
N LEU A 204 -3.54 14.49 1.27
CA LEU A 204 -3.54 13.05 1.53
C LEU A 204 -2.38 12.63 2.44
N GLU A 205 -1.21 13.28 2.34
CA GLU A 205 -0.09 13.09 3.26
C GLU A 205 -0.46 13.46 4.70
N PHE A 206 -1.11 14.61 4.91
CA PHE A 206 -1.56 15.03 6.24
C PHE A 206 -2.56 14.02 6.83
N ILE A 207 -3.53 13.60 6.03
CA ILE A 207 -4.52 12.58 6.42
C ILE A 207 -3.80 11.28 6.77
N TYR A 208 -2.87 10.84 5.93
CA TYR A 208 -2.06 9.63 6.15
C TYR A 208 -1.29 9.69 7.48
N MET A 209 -0.62 10.81 7.75
CA MET A 209 0.23 10.98 8.93
C MET A 209 -0.58 11.15 10.24
N THR A 210 -1.78 11.73 10.18
CA THR A 210 -2.48 12.19 11.39
C THR A 210 -3.77 11.44 11.70
N ARG A 211 -4.51 11.01 10.67
CA ARG A 211 -5.85 10.43 10.77
C ARG A 211 -5.91 8.99 10.30
N TRP A 212 -5.02 8.60 9.38
CA TRP A 212 -4.84 7.24 8.88
C TRP A 212 -4.04 6.42 9.88
N ARG A 213 -4.57 6.29 11.08
CA ARG A 213 -4.15 5.24 12.00
C ARG A 213 -4.70 3.95 11.43
N LEU A 214 -3.81 3.02 11.07
CA LEU A 214 -4.19 1.63 10.93
C LEU A 214 -4.80 1.22 12.28
N HIS A 215 -6.13 1.23 12.40
CA HIS A 215 -6.79 0.58 13.51
C HIS A 215 -6.48 -0.90 13.39
N GLY A 216 -5.40 -1.32 14.05
CA GLY A 216 -5.24 -2.69 14.52
C GLY A 216 -6.20 -2.90 15.68
N GLU A 217 -7.50 -2.98 15.41
CA GLU A 217 -8.55 -3.39 16.36
C GLU A 217 -9.59 -4.15 15.52
N ASN A 218 -9.84 -5.45 15.67
CA ASN A 218 -10.10 -6.17 16.91
C ASN A 218 -11.00 -5.38 17.88
N VAL A 219 -12.13 -4.89 17.37
CA VAL A 219 -13.36 -4.76 18.18
C VAL A 219 -14.52 -5.33 17.37
N ARG A 220 -14.72 -6.64 17.50
CA ARG A 220 -16.08 -7.19 17.50
C ARG A 220 -16.72 -6.75 18.81
N LEU A 221 -17.71 -5.88 18.74
CA LEU A 221 -18.79 -5.86 19.73
C LEU A 221 -20.09 -5.72 18.96
N ASN A 222 -20.69 -6.89 18.68
CA ASN A 222 -22.07 -6.99 18.22
C ASN A 222 -22.99 -6.91 19.46
N THR A 223 -23.93 -5.96 19.40
CA THR A 223 -25.32 -5.95 19.90
C THR A 223 -25.68 -6.28 21.36
N THR A 224 -26.48 -5.38 21.95
CA THR A 224 -27.77 -5.63 22.66
C THR A 224 -28.41 -4.24 22.94
N THR A 225 -29.70 -3.92 22.77
CA THR A 225 -30.97 -4.59 22.45
C THR A 225 -31.74 -3.69 21.48
#